data_AF-A0A2N2JAV3-F1
#
_entry.id   AF-A0A2N2JAV3-F1
#
_cell.length_a   1.000
_cell.length_b   1.000
_cell.length_c   1.000
_cell.angle_alpha   90.00
_cell.angle_beta   90.00
_cell.angle_gamma   90.00
#
_symmetry.space_group_name_H-M   'P 1'
#
loop_
_entity.id
_entity.type
_entity.pdbx_description
1 polymer ?
#
loop_
_entity_poly.entity_id
_entity_poly.type
_entity_poly.pdbx_seq_one_letter_code
_entity_poly.pdbx_strand_id
1 'polypeptide(L)'
;MRIAVHSEIAPLELIVTSPPGPEFDFMLPENLEAYRPDAEGRLGPSPDYLLFDDLVLLSAMQSEHAQLVEVVRAVTGQRGHFTWRQLLVETLGEPEVRREVIHRTLELEDRLYPHRAAERDALRGALEDLDAPRLAEALILGRHPADRRPLFRWPAPNALFSRDLMAVVGDAVVMTYAAEPARGREMLLSRMILRHHHAFRGVPHVDIGEDAHGIAGLSIEGGDVQVLDDETVLVGVGIRTTMAAVDKLAPLLFARGVETVLCYEMPRRRAAMHIDTLFTRIDESHCLIYPPLVENPQALGARVHRITAAEGRVDAGAALLPVLAYHGINLHPVYCGGSNPIMQAREQWSDGANAFALAPGVIVCYGRNRHTLRQLNRIGYEVVSSEQFVDNALYYVSQGRKIVVALMGHELVRGRGGPRCLTLPLRRRAIDA
;
A
#
# COMPACT_ATOMS: atom_id res chain seq x y z
N MET A 1 -4.39 -20.77 -2.94
CA MET A 1 -4.79 -20.03 -1.74
C MET A 1 -6.17 -19.45 -2.00
N ARG A 2 -7.14 -19.58 -1.09
CA ARG A 2 -8.43 -18.88 -1.25
C ARG A 2 -8.26 -17.45 -0.76
N ILE A 3 -8.33 -16.49 -1.67
CA ILE A 3 -8.35 -15.05 -1.38
C ILE A 3 -9.80 -14.55 -1.42
N ALA A 4 -10.12 -13.55 -0.61
CA ALA A 4 -11.43 -12.92 -0.59
C ALA A 4 -11.39 -11.64 0.27
N VAL A 5 -11.54 -10.45 -0.31
CA VAL A 5 -11.63 -9.18 0.42
C VAL A 5 -12.88 -8.43 -0.04
N HIS A 6 -13.88 -8.41 0.83
CA HIS A 6 -15.20 -7.82 0.62
C HIS A 6 -15.45 -6.59 1.51
N SER A 7 -14.47 -6.21 2.32
CA SER A 7 -14.58 -5.11 3.28
C SER A 7 -13.21 -4.70 3.81
N GLU A 8 -13.02 -3.44 4.15
CA GLU A 8 -11.81 -2.96 4.85
C GLU A 8 -11.74 -3.43 6.31
N ILE A 9 -12.88 -3.73 6.96
CA ILE A 9 -12.96 -3.93 8.42
C ILE A 9 -13.21 -5.36 8.85
N ALA A 10 -13.70 -6.21 7.94
CA ALA A 10 -13.98 -7.61 8.19
C ALA A 10 -12.79 -8.34 8.85
N PRO A 11 -13.03 -9.31 9.77
CA PRO A 11 -11.96 -9.99 10.50
C PRO A 11 -10.87 -10.54 9.57
N LEU A 12 -9.63 -10.15 9.84
CA LEU A 12 -8.48 -10.51 9.02
C LEU A 12 -8.12 -11.99 9.19
N GLU A 13 -7.90 -12.69 8.08
CA GLU A 13 -7.47 -14.10 8.10
C GLU A 13 -6.16 -14.34 7.37
N LEU A 14 -5.90 -13.58 6.30
CA LEU A 14 -4.75 -13.80 5.43
C LEU A 14 -4.16 -12.49 4.96
N ILE A 15 -2.85 -12.35 5.08
CA ILE A 15 -2.15 -11.10 4.84
C ILE A 15 -0.70 -11.32 4.42
N VAL A 16 -0.21 -10.41 3.59
CA VAL A 16 1.20 -10.26 3.25
C VAL A 16 1.72 -8.96 3.87
N THR A 17 2.91 -9.02 4.44
CA THR A 17 3.71 -7.85 4.82
C THR A 17 5.10 -7.94 4.17
N SER A 18 5.91 -6.89 4.26
CA SER A 18 7.26 -6.90 3.70
C SER A 18 8.27 -6.31 4.70
N PRO A 19 8.93 -7.16 5.51
CA PRO A 19 9.87 -6.68 6.52
C PRO A 19 11.07 -5.94 5.90
N PRO A 20 11.46 -4.78 6.46
CA PRO A 20 12.59 -4.00 5.97
C PRO A 20 13.89 -4.80 6.12
N GLY A 21 14.71 -4.79 5.07
CA GLY A 21 15.99 -5.48 5.00
C GLY A 21 17.18 -4.56 4.76
N PRO A 22 18.35 -5.14 4.43
CA PRO A 22 19.60 -4.39 4.21
C PRO A 22 19.52 -3.34 3.10
N GLU A 23 18.49 -3.36 2.24
CA GLU A 23 18.27 -2.36 1.20
C GLU A 23 18.22 -0.92 1.73
N PHE A 24 17.81 -0.72 2.98
CA PHE A 24 17.76 0.59 3.63
C PHE A 24 19.14 1.14 4.01
N ASP A 25 20.12 0.29 4.31
CA ASP A 25 21.50 0.73 4.62
C ASP A 25 22.23 1.27 3.39
N PHE A 26 21.68 1.05 2.19
CA PHE A 26 22.23 1.52 0.93
C PHE A 26 21.42 2.65 0.29
N MET A 27 20.49 3.24 1.04
CA MET A 27 19.90 4.52 0.69
C MET A 27 20.85 5.65 1.07
N LEU A 28 21.01 6.61 0.18
CA LEU A 28 21.91 7.75 0.31
C LEU A 28 21.13 9.06 0.39
N PRO A 29 21.72 10.17 0.90
CA PRO A 29 21.04 11.47 0.94
C PRO A 29 20.49 11.93 -0.41
N GLU A 30 21.20 11.66 -1.52
CA GLU A 30 20.74 11.97 -2.88
C GLU A 30 19.42 11.26 -3.25
N ASN A 31 19.10 10.14 -2.59
CA ASN A 31 17.85 9.42 -2.81
C ASN A 31 16.64 10.06 -2.14
N LEU A 32 16.83 11.10 -1.32
CA LEU A 32 15.76 11.85 -0.65
C LEU A 32 15.33 13.09 -1.45
N GLU A 33 16.13 13.48 -2.44
CA GLU A 33 15.91 14.68 -3.23
C GLU A 33 14.90 14.42 -4.34
N ALA A 34 13.63 14.75 -4.11
CA ALA A 34 12.57 14.59 -5.12
C ALA A 34 12.81 15.43 -6.39
N TYR A 35 13.59 16.50 -6.29
CA TYR A 35 13.92 17.39 -7.40
C TYR A 35 15.38 17.76 -7.38
N ARG A 36 16.02 17.81 -8.55
CA ARG A 36 17.40 18.28 -8.73
C ARG A 36 17.55 19.09 -10.02
N PRO A 37 18.57 19.97 -10.12
CA PRO A 37 18.87 20.65 -11.37
C PRO A 37 19.25 19.64 -12.48
N ASP A 38 18.73 19.85 -13.69
CA ASP A 38 19.21 19.19 -14.90
C ASP A 38 20.56 19.78 -15.37
N ALA A 39 21.09 19.28 -16.50
CA ALA A 39 22.37 19.73 -17.04
C ALA A 39 22.38 21.23 -17.39
N GLU A 40 21.20 21.80 -17.66
CA GLU A 40 20.96 23.20 -17.95
C GLU A 40 20.63 24.04 -16.69
N GLY A 41 20.69 23.44 -15.49
CA GLY A 41 20.46 24.09 -14.20
C GLY A 41 18.98 24.29 -13.85
N ARG A 42 18.04 23.70 -14.59
CA ARG A 42 16.60 23.79 -14.32
C ARG A 42 16.17 22.71 -13.36
N LEU A 43 15.36 23.08 -12.36
CA LEU A 43 14.87 22.12 -11.38
C LEU A 43 13.85 21.17 -12.03
N GLY A 44 14.16 19.87 -12.04
CA GLY A 44 13.31 18.79 -12.54
C GLY A 44 13.18 17.64 -11.54
N PRO A 45 12.28 16.67 -11.76
CA PRO A 45 12.17 15.49 -10.91
C PRO A 45 13.48 14.70 -10.93
N SER A 46 13.90 14.21 -9.76
CA SER A 46 15.12 13.41 -9.65
C SER A 46 14.85 11.96 -10.01
N PRO A 47 15.59 11.35 -10.95
CA PRO A 47 15.49 9.92 -11.27
C PRO A 47 16.09 9.01 -10.18
N ASP A 48 16.78 9.61 -9.20
CA ASP A 48 17.42 8.91 -8.09
C ASP A 48 16.57 8.98 -6.79
N TYR A 49 15.44 9.70 -6.79
CA TYR A 49 14.54 9.79 -5.65
C TYR A 49 13.85 8.45 -5.37
N LEU A 50 14.03 7.91 -4.16
CA LEU A 50 13.50 6.59 -3.77
C LEU A 50 12.22 6.67 -2.93
N LEU A 51 11.54 7.82 -2.92
CA LEU A 51 10.24 8.03 -2.27
C LEU A 51 10.26 8.03 -0.73
N PHE A 52 11.40 8.37 -0.12
CA PHE A 52 11.53 8.55 1.33
C PHE A 52 11.84 10.00 1.69
N ASP A 53 11.35 10.46 2.83
CA ASP A 53 11.62 11.82 3.32
C ASP A 53 12.94 11.94 4.08
N ASP A 54 13.43 10.83 4.62
CA ASP A 54 14.64 10.81 5.43
C ASP A 54 15.31 9.43 5.35
N LEU A 55 16.59 9.37 5.71
CA LEU A 55 17.28 8.11 5.95
C LEU A 55 16.72 7.47 7.23
N VAL A 56 16.83 6.15 7.31
CA VAL A 56 16.27 5.37 8.42
C VAL A 56 17.36 4.63 9.17
N LEU A 57 17.15 4.40 10.46
CA LEU A 57 17.92 3.44 11.23
C LEU A 57 17.28 2.05 11.08
N LEU A 58 17.88 1.20 10.23
CA LEU A 58 17.32 -0.11 9.87
C LEU A 58 16.95 -0.97 11.09
N SER A 59 17.80 -1.04 12.11
CA SER A 59 17.54 -1.85 13.31
C SER A 59 16.28 -1.42 14.08
N ALA A 60 16.06 -0.12 14.21
CA ALA A 60 14.86 0.42 14.83
C ALA A 60 13.63 0.19 13.93
N MET A 61 13.75 0.42 12.63
CA MET A 61 12.70 0.17 11.65
C MET A 61 12.25 -1.30 11.63
N GLN A 62 13.19 -2.24 11.74
CA GLN A 62 12.92 -3.67 11.87
C GLN A 62 12.18 -3.99 13.16
N SER A 63 12.59 -3.40 14.28
CA SER A 63 11.90 -3.57 15.56
C SER A 63 10.46 -3.05 15.51
N GLU A 64 10.23 -1.89 14.89
CA GLU A 64 8.88 -1.32 14.72
C GLU A 64 8.01 -2.19 13.80
N HIS A 65 8.57 -2.68 12.69
CA HIS A 65 7.84 -3.59 11.79
C HIS A 65 7.55 -4.94 12.46
N ALA A 66 8.43 -5.42 13.34
CA ALA A 66 8.21 -6.65 14.09
C ALA A 66 6.96 -6.55 15.00
N GLN A 67 6.73 -5.39 15.63
CA GLN A 67 5.51 -5.15 16.42
C GLN A 67 4.24 -5.31 15.58
N LEU A 68 4.22 -4.75 14.35
CA LEU A 68 3.09 -4.93 13.43
C LEU A 68 2.87 -6.42 13.10
N VAL A 69 3.95 -7.16 12.81
CA VAL A 69 3.88 -8.58 12.46
C VAL A 69 3.36 -9.42 13.62
N GLU A 70 3.78 -9.13 14.86
CA GLU A 70 3.30 -9.80 16.05
C GLU A 70 1.80 -9.55 16.28
N VAL A 71 1.37 -8.29 16.19
CA VAL A 71 -0.06 -7.91 16.29
C VAL A 71 -0.90 -8.61 15.24
N VAL A 72 -0.44 -8.63 13.98
CA VAL A 72 -1.13 -9.33 12.88
C VAL A 72 -1.21 -10.83 13.15
N ARG A 73 -0.10 -11.47 13.53
CA ARG A 73 -0.05 -12.91 13.80
C ARG A 73 -0.87 -13.31 15.02
N ALA A 74 -1.07 -12.42 15.97
CA ALA A 74 -1.94 -12.67 17.13
C ALA A 74 -3.42 -12.83 16.72
N VAL A 75 -3.83 -12.28 15.55
CA VAL A 75 -5.18 -12.43 15.00
C VAL A 75 -5.26 -13.51 13.92
N THR A 76 -4.30 -13.55 12.99
CA THR A 76 -4.34 -14.46 11.84
C THR A 76 -3.70 -15.83 12.11
N GLY A 77 -2.93 -15.95 13.20
CA GLY A 77 -2.03 -17.07 13.45
C GLY A 77 -0.84 -17.10 12.49
N GLN A 78 0.15 -17.94 12.78
CA GLN A 78 1.37 -18.05 11.97
C GLN A 78 1.11 -18.42 10.50
N ARG A 79 0.07 -19.23 10.24
CA ARG A 79 -0.31 -19.67 8.88
C ARG A 79 -1.07 -18.62 8.08
N GLY A 80 -1.59 -17.58 8.73
CA GLY A 80 -2.32 -16.49 8.10
C GLY A 80 -1.44 -15.33 7.65
N HIS A 81 -0.13 -15.38 7.93
CA HIS A 81 0.80 -14.30 7.62
C HIS A 81 1.93 -14.78 6.71
N PHE A 82 2.07 -14.14 5.55
CA PHE A 82 3.14 -14.37 4.58
C PHE A 82 4.04 -13.13 4.50
N THR A 83 5.29 -13.31 4.12
CA THR A 83 6.14 -12.17 3.72
C THR A 83 6.28 -12.12 2.21
N TRP A 84 6.31 -10.91 1.66
CA TRP A 84 6.54 -10.72 0.23
C TRP A 84 7.86 -11.36 -0.23
N ARG A 85 8.93 -11.21 0.57
CA ARG A 85 10.24 -11.84 0.32
C ARG A 85 10.16 -13.37 0.28
N GLN A 86 9.39 -13.99 1.19
CA GLN A 86 9.16 -15.44 1.17
C GLN A 86 8.49 -15.86 -0.15
N LEU A 87 7.40 -15.19 -0.53
CA LEU A 87 6.69 -15.48 -1.78
C LEU A 87 7.60 -15.29 -3.01
N LEU A 88 8.48 -14.30 -3.00
CA LEU A 88 9.47 -14.08 -4.05
C LEU A 88 10.47 -15.23 -4.14
N VAL A 89 11.05 -15.65 -3.01
CA VAL A 89 12.01 -16.77 -2.97
C VAL A 89 11.37 -18.06 -3.47
N GLU A 90 10.16 -18.37 -3.02
CA GLU A 90 9.39 -19.54 -3.47
C GLU A 90 9.11 -19.48 -4.98
N THR A 91 8.82 -18.29 -5.52
CA THR A 91 8.63 -18.07 -6.96
C THR A 91 9.90 -18.30 -7.77
N LEU A 92 11.04 -17.83 -7.26
CA LEU A 92 12.35 -17.94 -7.92
C LEU A 92 12.96 -19.35 -7.84
N GLY A 93 12.33 -20.27 -7.11
CA GLY A 93 12.71 -21.68 -7.08
C GLY A 93 12.58 -22.37 -8.45
N GLU A 94 11.74 -21.84 -9.34
CA GLU A 94 11.54 -22.36 -10.70
C GLU A 94 12.58 -21.78 -11.68
N PRO A 95 13.44 -22.61 -12.32
CA PRO A 95 14.55 -22.12 -13.15
C PRO A 95 14.12 -21.22 -14.32
N GLU A 96 12.99 -21.54 -14.97
CA GLU A 96 12.46 -20.73 -16.08
C GLU A 96 12.01 -19.35 -15.61
N VAL A 97 11.31 -19.29 -14.49
CA VAL A 97 10.83 -18.04 -13.88
C VAL A 97 11.99 -17.18 -13.45
N ARG A 98 13.04 -17.79 -12.88
CA ARG A 98 14.28 -17.10 -12.51
C ARG A 98 14.94 -16.42 -13.72
N ARG A 99 15.06 -17.12 -14.85
CA ARG A 99 15.62 -16.53 -16.09
C ARG A 99 14.78 -15.36 -16.60
N GLU A 100 13.46 -15.49 -16.57
CA GLU A 100 12.54 -14.41 -16.95
C GLU A 100 12.67 -13.19 -16.03
N VAL A 101 12.70 -13.39 -14.71
CA VAL A 101 12.87 -12.30 -13.73
C VAL A 101 14.18 -11.56 -13.95
N ILE A 102 15.29 -12.28 -14.12
CA ILE A 102 16.60 -11.67 -14.39
C ILE A 102 16.54 -10.85 -15.67
N HIS A 103 15.98 -11.41 -16.75
CA HIS A 103 15.85 -10.73 -18.03
C HIS A 103 15.06 -9.42 -17.91
N ARG A 104 13.82 -9.49 -17.39
CA ARG A 104 12.93 -8.33 -17.30
C ARG A 104 13.47 -7.26 -16.33
N THR A 105 14.16 -7.67 -15.26
CA THR A 105 14.76 -6.71 -14.32
C THR A 105 15.92 -5.96 -14.95
N LEU A 106 16.77 -6.63 -15.74
CA LEU A 106 17.83 -5.97 -16.49
C LEU A 106 17.26 -5.01 -17.56
N GLU A 107 16.20 -5.40 -18.28
CA GLU A 107 15.53 -4.50 -19.23
C GLU A 107 14.93 -3.27 -18.55
N LEU A 108 14.34 -3.45 -17.36
CA LEU A 108 13.85 -2.34 -16.55
C LEU A 108 15.00 -1.41 -16.14
N GLU A 109 16.11 -1.97 -15.66
CA GLU A 109 17.31 -1.21 -15.27
C GLU A 109 17.86 -0.41 -16.46
N ASP A 110 18.00 -1.02 -17.64
CA ASP A 110 18.47 -0.36 -18.85
C ASP A 110 17.56 0.81 -19.26
N ARG A 111 16.25 0.63 -19.13
CA ARG A 111 15.26 1.68 -19.43
C ARG A 111 15.34 2.86 -18.46
N LEU A 112 15.61 2.60 -17.19
CA LEU A 112 15.70 3.63 -16.15
C LEU A 112 17.07 4.31 -16.12
N TYR A 113 18.14 3.55 -16.42
CA TYR A 113 19.53 3.99 -16.32
C TYR A 113 20.36 3.57 -17.55
N PRO A 114 20.12 4.19 -18.74
CA PRO A 114 20.68 3.73 -20.02
C PRO A 114 22.20 3.65 -20.11
N HIS A 115 22.93 4.42 -19.30
CA HIS A 115 24.39 4.43 -19.30
C HIS A 115 25.02 3.14 -18.74
N ARG A 116 24.23 2.24 -18.12
CA ARG A 116 24.71 0.96 -17.57
C ARG A 116 24.56 -0.24 -18.51
N ALA A 117 23.91 -0.08 -19.67
CA ALA A 117 23.62 -1.18 -20.58
C ALA A 117 24.86 -1.95 -21.08
N ALA A 118 26.03 -1.30 -21.10
CA ALA A 118 27.30 -1.91 -21.49
C ALA A 118 27.77 -3.03 -20.52
N GLU A 119 27.24 -3.10 -19.30
CA GLU A 119 27.59 -4.09 -18.28
C GLU A 119 26.61 -5.29 -18.25
N ARG A 120 25.59 -5.30 -19.12
CA ARG A 120 24.42 -6.20 -19.03
C ARG A 120 24.78 -7.69 -18.97
N ASP A 121 25.71 -8.15 -19.80
CA ASP A 121 26.06 -9.58 -19.85
C ASP A 121 26.81 -10.03 -18.60
N ALA A 122 27.69 -9.19 -18.07
CA ALA A 122 28.39 -9.45 -16.82
C ALA A 122 27.41 -9.47 -15.63
N LEU A 123 26.46 -8.54 -15.60
CA LEU A 123 25.40 -8.49 -14.59
C LEU A 123 24.48 -9.72 -14.66
N ARG A 124 24.10 -10.13 -15.87
CA ARG A 124 23.31 -11.35 -16.09
C ARG A 124 24.01 -12.57 -15.51
N GLY A 125 25.27 -12.80 -15.87
CA GLY A 125 26.04 -13.94 -15.36
C GLY A 125 26.10 -13.94 -13.82
N ALA A 126 26.39 -12.77 -13.23
CA ALA A 126 26.42 -12.62 -11.78
C ALA A 126 25.08 -12.90 -11.08
N LEU A 127 23.94 -12.65 -11.75
CA LEU A 127 22.61 -12.95 -11.22
C LEU A 127 22.22 -14.43 -11.41
N GLU A 128 22.59 -15.03 -12.54
CA GLU A 128 22.31 -16.44 -12.87
C GLU A 128 23.07 -17.41 -11.95
N ASP A 129 24.24 -17.00 -11.46
CA ASP A 129 25.04 -17.75 -10.48
C ASP A 129 24.41 -17.80 -9.07
N LEU A 130 23.39 -16.99 -8.79
CA LEU A 130 22.73 -16.94 -7.48
C LEU A 130 21.61 -18.00 -7.37
N ASP A 131 21.52 -18.61 -6.19
CA ASP A 131 20.35 -19.40 -5.78
C ASP A 131 19.14 -18.48 -5.52
N ALA A 132 17.94 -19.07 -5.40
CA ALA A 132 16.70 -18.29 -5.26
C ALA A 132 16.70 -17.31 -4.06
N PRO A 133 17.15 -17.70 -2.84
CA PRO A 133 17.26 -16.76 -1.72
C PRO A 133 18.22 -15.60 -1.99
N ARG A 134 19.42 -15.88 -2.50
CA ARG A 134 20.43 -14.84 -2.77
C ARG A 134 20.03 -13.96 -3.93
N LEU A 135 19.36 -14.51 -4.94
CA LEU A 135 18.83 -13.73 -6.05
C LEU A 135 17.71 -12.79 -5.57
N ALA A 136 16.78 -13.25 -4.73
CA ALA A 136 15.77 -12.39 -4.13
C ALA A 136 16.41 -11.25 -3.32
N GLU A 137 17.42 -11.55 -2.51
CA GLU A 137 18.19 -10.52 -1.78
C GLU A 137 18.83 -9.53 -2.75
N ALA A 138 19.53 -10.01 -3.80
CA ALA A 138 20.20 -9.17 -4.79
C ALA A 138 19.23 -8.21 -5.51
N LEU A 139 18.06 -8.72 -5.90
CA LEU A 139 17.02 -7.97 -6.60
C LEU A 139 16.39 -6.88 -5.72
N ILE A 140 16.34 -7.07 -4.40
CA ILE A 140 15.79 -6.07 -3.46
C ILE A 140 16.87 -5.06 -3.05
N LEU A 141 18.03 -5.59 -2.66
CA LEU A 141 19.19 -4.85 -2.18
C LEU A 141 19.82 -3.96 -3.25
N GLY A 142 19.71 -4.36 -4.52
CA GLY A 142 20.42 -3.70 -5.61
C GLY A 142 21.92 -4.07 -5.70
N ARG A 143 22.39 -5.01 -4.87
CA ARG A 143 23.81 -5.36 -4.72
C ARG A 143 23.99 -6.86 -4.60
N HIS A 144 25.20 -7.33 -4.92
CA HIS A 144 25.53 -8.73 -4.79
C HIS A 144 25.59 -9.13 -3.29
N PRO A 145 24.98 -10.24 -2.86
CA PRO A 145 24.84 -10.56 -1.43
C PRO A 145 26.16 -10.87 -0.70
N ALA A 146 27.20 -11.31 -1.40
CA ALA A 146 28.45 -11.69 -0.74
C ALA A 146 29.42 -10.52 -0.53
N ASP A 147 29.66 -9.73 -1.58
CA ASP A 147 30.69 -8.68 -1.65
C ASP A 147 30.10 -7.26 -1.74
N ARG A 148 28.77 -7.13 -1.76
CA ARG A 148 28.03 -5.86 -1.77
C ARG A 148 28.36 -4.93 -2.94
N ARG A 149 28.98 -5.46 -4.00
CA ARG A 149 29.19 -4.69 -5.24
C ARG A 149 27.84 -4.32 -5.87
N PRO A 150 27.69 -3.12 -6.47
CA PRO A 150 26.45 -2.73 -7.13
C PRO A 150 26.09 -3.68 -8.29
N LEU A 151 24.86 -4.21 -8.28
CA LEU A 151 24.28 -4.93 -9.42
C LEU A 151 23.25 -4.07 -10.16
N PHE A 152 22.61 -3.16 -9.42
CA PHE A 152 21.66 -2.18 -9.91
C PHE A 152 22.10 -0.79 -9.43
N ARG A 153 21.51 0.27 -9.98
CA ARG A 153 21.80 1.64 -9.58
C ARG A 153 21.38 1.89 -8.14
N TRP A 154 20.16 1.47 -7.77
CA TRP A 154 19.58 1.69 -6.45
C TRP A 154 18.92 0.45 -5.82
N PRO A 155 18.73 0.42 -4.48
CA PRO A 155 17.86 -0.52 -3.80
C PRO A 155 16.37 -0.32 -4.12
N ALA A 156 15.52 -1.28 -3.77
CA ALA A 156 14.06 -1.22 -3.94
C ALA A 156 13.37 -1.25 -2.55
N PRO A 157 13.41 -0.14 -1.81
CA PRO A 157 12.92 -0.08 -0.43
C PRO A 157 11.40 -0.05 -0.33
N ASN A 158 10.69 0.37 -1.38
CA ASN A 158 9.25 0.61 -1.34
C ASN A 158 8.41 -0.68 -1.27
N ALA A 159 9.03 -1.86 -1.41
CA ALA A 159 8.38 -3.15 -1.21
C ALA A 159 7.86 -3.27 0.23
N LEU A 160 8.45 -2.52 1.17
CA LEU A 160 7.93 -2.28 2.52
C LEU A 160 6.43 -1.92 2.52
N PHE A 161 6.02 -1.04 1.61
CA PHE A 161 4.64 -0.60 1.44
C PHE A 161 3.85 -1.60 0.60
N SER A 162 3.67 -2.80 1.16
CA SER A 162 3.05 -3.93 0.48
C SER A 162 1.63 -3.64 -0.02
N ARG A 163 0.95 -2.66 0.61
CA ARG A 163 -0.38 -2.18 0.21
C ARG A 163 -0.45 -1.81 -1.26
N ASP A 164 0.60 -1.20 -1.77
CA ASP A 164 0.58 -0.64 -3.11
C ASP A 164 0.94 -1.66 -4.19
N LEU A 165 1.41 -2.85 -3.80
CA LEU A 165 1.89 -3.88 -4.71
C LEU A 165 0.76 -4.57 -5.48
N MET A 166 -0.38 -4.74 -4.81
CA MET A 166 -1.61 -5.34 -5.32
C MET A 166 -2.78 -4.85 -4.46
N ALA A 167 -4.01 -4.98 -4.96
CA ALA A 167 -5.22 -4.93 -4.13
C ALA A 167 -6.05 -6.19 -4.36
N VAL A 168 -6.80 -6.63 -3.36
CA VAL A 168 -7.78 -7.72 -3.52
C VAL A 168 -9.17 -7.13 -3.42
N VAL A 169 -10.02 -7.41 -4.41
CA VAL A 169 -11.42 -6.97 -4.47
C VAL A 169 -12.29 -8.18 -4.79
N GLY A 170 -13.17 -8.53 -3.86
CA GLY A 170 -13.87 -9.81 -3.89
C GLY A 170 -12.84 -10.95 -3.90
N ASP A 171 -12.93 -11.84 -4.88
CA ASP A 171 -12.03 -12.99 -5.07
C ASP A 171 -10.89 -12.75 -6.07
N ALA A 172 -10.73 -11.51 -6.54
CA ALA A 172 -9.78 -11.17 -7.60
C ALA A 172 -8.65 -10.25 -7.13
N VAL A 173 -7.48 -10.41 -7.73
CA VAL A 173 -6.35 -9.50 -7.54
C VAL A 173 -6.36 -8.40 -8.59
N VAL A 174 -6.31 -7.16 -8.16
CA VAL A 174 -5.92 -6.01 -8.99
C VAL A 174 -4.41 -5.86 -8.87
N MET A 175 -3.67 -6.29 -9.89
CA MET A 175 -2.24 -6.04 -9.99
C MET A 175 -2.04 -4.58 -10.40
N THR A 176 -1.48 -3.81 -9.47
CA THR A 176 -1.32 -2.36 -9.56
C THR A 176 -0.16 -1.98 -10.48
N TYR A 177 -0.07 -0.69 -10.80
CA TYR A 177 1.00 -0.13 -11.61
C TYR A 177 1.37 1.27 -11.10
N ALA A 178 2.53 1.35 -10.45
CA ALA A 178 2.98 2.56 -9.77
C ALA A 178 3.22 3.72 -10.76
N ALA A 179 2.91 4.95 -10.30
CA ALA A 179 3.18 6.16 -11.07
C ALA A 179 4.68 6.50 -11.12
N GLU A 180 5.39 6.20 -10.04
CA GLU A 180 6.80 6.58 -9.85
C GLU A 180 7.74 5.45 -10.31
N PRO A 181 8.71 5.73 -11.22
CA PRO A 181 9.63 4.72 -11.74
C PRO A 181 10.45 4.00 -10.66
N ALA A 182 10.71 4.67 -9.52
CA ALA A 182 11.44 4.09 -8.37
C ALA A 182 10.78 2.82 -7.80
N ARG A 183 9.47 2.61 -8.05
CA ARG A 183 8.74 1.39 -7.65
C ARG A 183 8.68 0.34 -8.74
N GLY A 184 9.31 0.55 -9.90
CA GLY A 184 9.20 -0.34 -11.04
C GLY A 184 9.65 -1.77 -10.74
N ARG A 185 10.73 -1.94 -9.96
CA ARG A 185 11.31 -3.26 -9.69
C ARG A 185 10.43 -4.09 -8.77
N GLU A 186 9.95 -3.56 -7.65
CA GLU A 186 9.01 -4.29 -6.78
C GLU A 186 7.67 -4.58 -7.47
N MET A 187 7.19 -3.70 -8.36
CA MET A 187 6.01 -3.98 -9.19
C MET A 187 6.24 -5.17 -10.12
N LEU A 188 7.39 -5.19 -10.81
CA LEU A 188 7.78 -6.29 -11.67
C LEU A 188 7.86 -7.60 -10.90
N LEU A 189 8.56 -7.61 -9.76
CA LEU A 189 8.72 -8.80 -8.93
C LEU A 189 7.38 -9.29 -8.35
N SER A 190 6.51 -8.37 -7.94
CA SER A 190 5.16 -8.69 -7.46
C SER A 190 4.29 -9.32 -8.55
N ARG A 191 4.36 -8.81 -9.79
CA ARG A 191 3.70 -9.43 -10.95
C ARG A 191 4.19 -10.86 -11.18
N MET A 192 5.49 -11.10 -11.04
CA MET A 192 6.05 -12.46 -11.18
C MET A 192 5.53 -13.40 -10.08
N ILE A 193 5.40 -12.91 -8.84
CA ILE A 193 4.78 -13.66 -7.74
C ILE A 193 3.32 -14.02 -8.10
N LEU A 194 2.51 -13.04 -8.50
CA LEU A 194 1.10 -13.28 -8.85
C LEU A 194 0.93 -14.34 -9.94
N ARG A 195 1.79 -14.30 -10.98
CA ARG A 195 1.68 -15.17 -12.15
C ARG A 195 2.16 -16.59 -11.90
N HIS A 196 3.26 -16.76 -11.18
CA HIS A 196 3.97 -18.03 -11.13
C HIS A 196 3.89 -18.72 -9.77
N HIS A 197 3.67 -17.97 -8.69
CA HIS A 197 3.63 -18.57 -7.37
C HIS A 197 2.41 -19.48 -7.21
N HIS A 198 2.64 -20.70 -6.73
CA HIS A 198 1.62 -21.74 -6.57
C HIS A 198 0.41 -21.29 -5.74
N ALA A 199 0.61 -20.39 -4.75
CA ALA A 199 -0.47 -19.85 -3.93
C ALA A 199 -1.53 -19.08 -4.76
N PHE A 200 -1.13 -18.40 -5.84
CA PHE A 200 -2.01 -17.58 -6.68
C PHE A 200 -2.48 -18.31 -7.94
N ARG A 201 -2.13 -19.58 -8.14
CA ARG A 201 -2.57 -20.36 -9.29
C ARG A 201 -4.09 -20.43 -9.36
N GLY A 202 -4.65 -20.01 -10.50
CA GLY A 202 -6.09 -19.99 -10.75
C GLY A 202 -6.84 -18.85 -10.07
N VAL A 203 -6.15 -17.95 -9.37
CA VAL A 203 -6.75 -16.73 -8.83
C VAL A 203 -7.06 -15.77 -9.98
N PRO A 204 -8.32 -15.33 -10.14
CA PRO A 204 -8.66 -14.29 -11.11
C PRO A 204 -7.86 -13.02 -10.82
N HIS A 205 -7.32 -12.40 -11.85
CA HIS A 205 -6.64 -11.13 -11.70
C HIS A 205 -6.85 -10.23 -12.90
N VAL A 206 -6.60 -8.95 -12.67
CA VAL A 206 -6.51 -7.89 -13.67
C VAL A 206 -5.13 -7.27 -13.52
N ASP A 207 -4.38 -7.15 -14.61
CA ASP A 207 -3.07 -6.52 -14.62
C ASP A 207 -3.15 -5.19 -15.34
N ILE A 208 -3.37 -4.13 -14.59
CA ILE A 208 -3.56 -2.78 -15.14
C ILE A 208 -2.34 -2.34 -15.96
N GLY A 209 -1.14 -2.84 -15.66
CA GLY A 209 0.07 -2.51 -16.40
C GLY A 209 0.20 -3.23 -17.75
N GLU A 210 -0.19 -4.52 -17.84
CA GLU A 210 -0.08 -5.30 -19.08
C GLU A 210 -1.37 -5.28 -19.94
N ASP A 211 -2.55 -5.30 -19.31
CA ASP A 211 -3.86 -5.24 -19.98
C ASP A 211 -4.12 -3.86 -20.62
N ALA A 212 -3.26 -2.89 -20.32
CA ALA A 212 -3.28 -1.52 -20.83
C ALA A 212 -2.87 -1.34 -22.30
N HIS A 213 -2.39 -2.39 -22.98
CA HIS A 213 -1.93 -2.40 -24.38
C HIS A 213 -1.72 -0.99 -25.01
N GLY A 214 -0.58 -0.37 -24.74
CA GLY A 214 -0.14 0.85 -25.45
C GLY A 214 -0.77 2.17 -25.00
N ILE A 215 -1.55 2.21 -23.92
CA ILE A 215 -2.01 3.49 -23.35
C ILE A 215 -0.93 4.03 -22.40
N ALA A 216 -0.21 5.06 -22.85
CA ALA A 216 0.76 5.76 -22.01
C ALA A 216 0.06 6.45 -20.83
N GLY A 217 0.68 6.39 -19.64
CA GLY A 217 0.27 7.19 -18.47
C GLY A 217 -0.84 6.61 -17.59
N LEU A 218 -1.15 5.31 -17.71
CA LEU A 218 -1.98 4.63 -16.71
C LEU A 218 -1.16 4.40 -15.43
N SER A 219 -1.77 4.64 -14.28
CA SER A 219 -1.22 4.26 -12.97
C SER A 219 -2.36 4.06 -11.98
N ILE A 220 -2.16 3.10 -11.09
CA ILE A 220 -3.04 2.82 -9.96
C ILE A 220 -2.20 2.16 -8.88
N GLU A 221 -2.30 2.65 -7.65
CA GLU A 221 -1.61 2.08 -6.49
C GLU A 221 -2.65 1.59 -5.47
N GLY A 222 -2.33 0.52 -4.73
CA GLY A 222 -3.28 -0.13 -3.84
C GLY A 222 -3.70 0.72 -2.62
N GLY A 223 -2.92 1.73 -2.24
CA GLY A 223 -3.31 2.74 -1.26
C GLY A 223 -4.54 3.54 -1.70
N ASP A 224 -4.81 3.62 -3.00
CA ASP A 224 -6.01 4.26 -3.54
C ASP A 224 -7.23 3.32 -3.59
N VAL A 225 -7.08 2.01 -3.42
CA VAL A 225 -8.20 1.05 -3.51
C VAL A 225 -8.69 0.66 -2.11
N GLN A 226 -9.96 0.94 -1.81
CA GLN A 226 -10.63 0.50 -0.59
C GLN A 226 -11.92 -0.24 -0.91
N VAL A 227 -12.05 -1.47 -0.42
CA VAL A 227 -13.27 -2.27 -0.57
C VAL A 227 -14.20 -1.93 0.59
N LEU A 228 -15.23 -1.13 0.35
CA LEU A 228 -16.07 -0.65 1.44
C LEU A 228 -17.05 -1.74 1.89
N ASP A 229 -17.68 -2.40 0.93
CA ASP A 229 -18.54 -3.59 1.08
C ASP A 229 -18.53 -4.40 -0.23
N ASP A 230 -19.42 -5.39 -0.34
CA ASP A 230 -19.54 -6.27 -1.52
C ASP A 230 -19.87 -5.53 -2.82
N GLU A 231 -20.57 -4.40 -2.73
CA GLU A 231 -21.15 -3.69 -3.87
C GLU A 231 -20.41 -2.38 -4.18
N THR A 232 -19.62 -1.85 -3.23
CA THR A 232 -19.04 -0.52 -3.30
C THR A 232 -17.52 -0.52 -3.08
N VAL A 233 -16.80 -0.03 -4.08
CA VAL A 233 -15.34 0.21 -4.01
C VAL A 233 -15.06 1.70 -4.08
N LEU A 234 -14.22 2.21 -3.17
CA LEU A 234 -13.70 3.57 -3.22
C LEU A 234 -12.31 3.56 -3.83
N VAL A 235 -12.11 4.41 -4.84
CA VAL A 235 -10.83 4.61 -5.52
C VAL A 235 -10.40 6.07 -5.41
N GLY A 236 -9.21 6.31 -4.85
CA GLY A 236 -8.56 7.62 -4.90
C GLY A 236 -8.06 7.93 -6.31
N VAL A 237 -8.21 9.17 -6.77
CA VAL A 237 -7.68 9.65 -8.05
C VAL A 237 -6.83 10.88 -7.79
N GLY A 238 -5.59 10.91 -8.28
CA GLY A 238 -4.66 11.99 -7.95
C GLY A 238 -3.29 11.85 -8.61
N ILE A 239 -2.24 12.00 -7.80
CA ILE A 239 -0.85 11.92 -8.30
C ILE A 239 -0.36 10.48 -8.51
N ARG A 240 -0.97 9.48 -7.83
CA ARG A 240 -0.57 8.07 -7.93
C ARG A 240 -1.53 7.22 -8.76
N THR A 241 -2.83 7.52 -8.71
CA THR A 241 -3.85 6.82 -9.52
C THR A 241 -4.49 7.76 -10.54
N THR A 242 -4.54 7.36 -11.81
CA THR A 242 -5.19 8.13 -12.87
C THR A 242 -6.63 7.69 -13.09
N MET A 243 -7.51 8.65 -13.42
CA MET A 243 -8.90 8.36 -13.73
C MET A 243 -9.05 7.36 -14.90
N ALA A 244 -8.13 7.42 -15.89
CA ALA A 244 -8.12 6.49 -17.01
C ALA A 244 -7.85 5.03 -16.58
N ALA A 245 -7.09 4.81 -15.50
CA ALA A 245 -6.91 3.48 -14.94
C ALA A 245 -8.18 2.99 -14.24
N VAL A 246 -8.90 3.89 -13.56
CA VAL A 246 -10.19 3.58 -12.92
C VAL A 246 -11.27 3.24 -13.95
N ASP A 247 -11.35 3.99 -15.05
CA ASP A 247 -12.27 3.72 -16.17
C ASP A 247 -12.05 2.32 -16.79
N LYS A 248 -10.82 1.80 -16.73
CA LYS A 248 -10.47 0.43 -17.17
C LYS A 248 -10.77 -0.63 -16.11
N LEU A 249 -10.55 -0.31 -14.85
CA LEU A 249 -10.79 -1.22 -13.73
C LEU A 249 -12.30 -1.44 -13.50
N ALA A 250 -13.12 -0.38 -13.57
CA ALA A 250 -14.52 -0.43 -13.18
C ALA A 250 -15.34 -1.53 -13.90
N PRO A 251 -15.28 -1.71 -15.24
CA PRO A 251 -16.00 -2.80 -15.92
C PRO A 251 -15.61 -4.20 -15.42
N LEU A 252 -14.34 -4.38 -15.03
CA LEU A 252 -13.82 -5.67 -14.55
C LEU A 252 -14.28 -5.97 -13.13
N LEU A 253 -14.50 -4.92 -12.31
CA LEU A 253 -15.13 -5.01 -11.00
C LEU A 253 -16.63 -5.29 -11.12
N PHE A 254 -17.32 -4.62 -12.06
CA PHE A 254 -18.75 -4.86 -12.31
C PHE A 254 -19.04 -6.30 -12.73
N ALA A 255 -18.17 -6.89 -13.56
CA ALA A 255 -18.25 -8.30 -13.93
C ALA A 255 -18.08 -9.27 -12.73
N ARG A 256 -17.74 -8.77 -11.54
CA ARG A 256 -17.48 -9.53 -10.31
C ARG A 256 -18.43 -9.15 -9.17
N GLY A 257 -19.51 -8.42 -9.44
CA GLY A 257 -20.55 -8.12 -8.46
C GLY A 257 -20.44 -6.76 -7.77
N VAL A 258 -19.38 -5.99 -8.02
CA VAL A 258 -19.36 -4.57 -7.61
C VAL A 258 -20.45 -3.84 -8.38
N GLU A 259 -21.26 -3.03 -7.72
CA GLU A 259 -22.30 -2.23 -8.38
C GLU A 259 -21.85 -0.78 -8.60
N THR A 260 -21.03 -0.26 -7.68
CA THR A 260 -20.59 1.13 -7.67
C THR A 260 -19.09 1.26 -7.41
N VAL A 261 -18.42 2.02 -8.28
CA VAL A 261 -17.07 2.53 -8.01
C VAL A 261 -17.15 4.03 -7.71
N LEU A 262 -16.85 4.40 -6.47
CA LEU A 262 -16.74 5.79 -6.04
C LEU A 262 -15.31 6.28 -6.27
N CYS A 263 -15.15 7.40 -6.97
CA CYS A 263 -13.84 7.99 -7.24
C CYS A 263 -13.69 9.27 -6.44
N TYR A 264 -12.74 9.32 -5.51
CA TYR A 264 -12.39 10.56 -4.80
C TYR A 264 -11.21 11.24 -5.51
N GLU A 265 -11.51 12.25 -6.32
CA GLU A 265 -10.51 13.05 -7.03
C GLU A 265 -9.86 14.03 -6.06
N MET A 266 -8.62 13.72 -5.67
CA MET A 266 -7.79 14.50 -4.76
C MET A 266 -7.09 15.66 -5.49
N PRO A 267 -6.84 16.80 -4.82
CA PRO A 267 -5.96 17.82 -5.37
C PRO A 267 -4.55 17.26 -5.54
N ARG A 268 -3.92 17.59 -6.68
CA ARG A 268 -2.56 17.11 -7.00
C ARG A 268 -1.52 17.83 -6.14
N ARG A 269 -1.31 17.33 -4.91
CA ARG A 269 -0.38 17.88 -3.92
C ARG A 269 0.33 16.73 -3.21
N ARG A 270 1.62 16.94 -2.84
CA ARG A 270 2.44 15.93 -2.16
C ARG A 270 1.86 15.47 -0.80
N ALA A 271 1.04 16.30 -0.15
CA ALA A 271 0.40 15.96 1.13
C ALA A 271 -0.82 15.01 1.00
N ALA A 272 -1.26 14.72 -0.23
CA ALA A 272 -2.38 13.83 -0.55
C ALA A 272 -1.93 12.82 -1.61
N MET A 273 -1.19 11.79 -1.19
CA MET A 273 -0.62 10.80 -2.10
C MET A 273 -1.64 9.72 -2.48
N HIS A 274 -2.33 9.18 -1.48
CA HIS A 274 -3.35 8.14 -1.63
C HIS A 274 -4.57 8.45 -0.76
N ILE A 275 -5.76 7.98 -1.14
CA ILE A 275 -7.00 8.17 -0.37
C ILE A 275 -6.92 7.56 1.03
N ASP A 276 -6.17 6.47 1.22
CA ASP A 276 -6.01 5.85 2.53
C ASP A 276 -5.18 6.66 3.53
N THR A 277 -4.45 7.66 3.06
CA THR A 277 -3.82 8.65 3.94
C THR A 277 -4.82 9.71 4.40
N LEU A 278 -5.98 9.84 3.75
CA LEU A 278 -6.99 10.86 4.03
C LEU A 278 -8.27 10.31 4.66
N PHE A 279 -8.62 9.06 4.37
CA PHE A 279 -9.84 8.39 4.79
C PHE A 279 -9.56 6.90 4.98
N THR A 280 -9.93 6.34 6.12
CA THR A 280 -9.97 4.87 6.31
C THR A 280 -11.22 4.46 7.07
N ARG A 281 -11.91 3.42 6.59
CA ARG A 281 -12.98 2.77 7.35
C ARG A 281 -12.35 1.92 8.46
N ILE A 282 -12.74 2.14 9.70
CA ILE A 282 -12.13 1.51 10.89
C ILE A 282 -13.10 0.62 11.69
N ASP A 283 -14.39 0.81 11.47
CA ASP A 283 -15.48 0.12 12.15
C ASP A 283 -16.72 0.14 11.25
N GLU A 284 -17.80 -0.51 11.70
CA GLU A 284 -19.08 -0.49 11.00
C GLU A 284 -19.61 0.94 10.82
N SER A 285 -19.47 1.76 11.87
CA SER A 285 -20.01 3.12 11.95
C SER A 285 -18.95 4.22 12.11
N HIS A 286 -17.66 3.91 12.04
CA HIS A 286 -16.59 4.91 12.20
C HIS A 286 -15.58 4.89 11.04
N CYS A 287 -15.12 6.08 10.66
CA CYS A 287 -13.96 6.28 9.80
C CYS A 287 -12.96 7.24 10.44
N LEU A 288 -11.68 7.08 10.13
CA LEU A 288 -10.68 8.11 10.38
C LEU A 288 -10.55 8.98 9.14
N ILE A 289 -10.53 10.30 9.34
CA ILE A 289 -10.41 11.25 8.23
C ILE A 289 -9.39 12.33 8.52
N TYR A 290 -8.82 12.88 7.45
CA TYR A 290 -8.19 14.19 7.43
C TYR A 290 -9.24 15.26 7.07
N PRO A 291 -9.75 16.03 8.05
CA PRO A 291 -10.94 16.86 7.85
C PRO A 291 -10.80 17.90 6.72
N PRO A 292 -9.65 18.60 6.55
CA PRO A 292 -9.53 19.62 5.52
C PRO A 292 -9.81 19.14 4.10
N LEU A 293 -9.52 17.89 3.77
CA LEU A 293 -9.79 17.34 2.44
C LEU A 293 -11.13 16.60 2.38
N VAL A 294 -11.51 15.86 3.42
CA VAL A 294 -12.72 15.02 3.35
C VAL A 294 -14.02 15.81 3.57
N GLU A 295 -14.04 16.78 4.50
CA GLU A 295 -15.27 17.51 4.83
C GLU A 295 -15.48 18.78 4.01
N ASN A 296 -14.40 19.41 3.55
CA ASN A 296 -14.47 20.60 2.69
C ASN A 296 -13.72 20.39 1.35
N PRO A 297 -14.08 19.34 0.58
CA PRO A 297 -13.32 18.97 -0.62
C PRO A 297 -13.33 20.08 -1.67
N GLN A 298 -14.45 20.80 -1.83
CA GLN A 298 -14.59 21.83 -2.87
C GLN A 298 -13.67 23.03 -2.64
N ALA A 299 -13.40 23.41 -1.39
CA ALA A 299 -12.48 24.51 -1.08
C ALA A 299 -11.03 24.22 -1.51
N LEU A 300 -10.67 22.93 -1.64
CA LEU A 300 -9.35 22.49 -2.05
C LEU A 300 -9.31 21.85 -3.43
N GLY A 301 -10.45 21.82 -4.15
CA GLY A 301 -10.57 21.28 -5.50
C GLY A 301 -10.73 19.76 -5.58
N ALA A 302 -11.08 19.09 -4.49
CA ALA A 302 -11.46 17.68 -4.51
C ALA A 302 -12.91 17.48 -4.98
N ARG A 303 -13.16 16.35 -5.65
CA ARG A 303 -14.49 15.97 -6.16
C ARG A 303 -14.76 14.49 -5.93
N VAL A 304 -16.03 14.13 -5.89
CA VAL A 304 -16.46 12.73 -5.83
C VAL A 304 -17.20 12.41 -7.11
N HIS A 305 -16.78 11.37 -7.81
CA HIS A 305 -17.48 10.82 -8.96
C HIS A 305 -18.04 9.46 -8.58
N ARG A 306 -19.18 9.09 -9.18
CA ARG A 306 -19.75 7.76 -9.10
C ARG A 306 -19.67 7.12 -10.47
N ILE A 307 -19.24 5.86 -10.54
CA ILE A 307 -19.24 5.06 -11.75
C ILE A 307 -20.13 3.84 -11.52
N THR A 308 -21.11 3.63 -12.37
CA THR A 308 -21.95 2.41 -12.41
C THR A 308 -21.97 1.85 -13.83
N ALA A 309 -22.32 0.57 -13.97
CA ALA A 309 -22.44 -0.05 -15.30
C ALA A 309 -23.53 0.61 -16.17
N ALA A 310 -24.59 1.14 -15.55
CA ALA A 310 -25.73 1.72 -16.25
C ALA A 310 -25.52 3.18 -16.67
N GLU A 311 -24.90 4.00 -15.81
CA GLU A 311 -24.80 5.46 -16.00
C GLU A 311 -23.40 5.90 -16.48
N GLY A 312 -22.40 5.02 -16.40
CA GLY A 312 -21.01 5.43 -16.56
C GLY A 312 -20.58 6.37 -15.43
N ARG A 313 -19.65 7.29 -15.72
CA ARG A 313 -19.12 8.24 -14.73
C ARG A 313 -19.99 9.50 -14.63
N VAL A 314 -20.43 9.81 -13.41
CA VAL A 314 -21.18 11.01 -13.07
C VAL A 314 -20.54 11.75 -11.88
N ASP A 315 -20.60 13.08 -11.87
CA ASP A 315 -20.22 13.89 -10.71
C ASP A 315 -21.29 13.71 -9.61
N ALA A 316 -20.88 13.33 -8.41
CA ALA A 316 -21.80 13.09 -7.30
C ALA A 316 -22.31 14.39 -6.66
N GLY A 317 -21.67 15.54 -6.93
CA GLY A 317 -22.12 16.86 -6.45
C GLY A 317 -22.06 17.07 -4.94
N ALA A 318 -21.44 16.16 -4.18
CA ALA A 318 -21.41 16.17 -2.72
C ALA A 318 -20.04 15.72 -2.18
N ALA A 319 -19.80 15.96 -0.88
CA ALA A 319 -18.62 15.46 -0.18
C ALA A 319 -18.67 13.94 -0.01
N LEU A 320 -17.54 13.32 0.35
CA LEU A 320 -17.41 11.86 0.41
C LEU A 320 -18.42 11.21 1.38
N LEU A 321 -18.52 11.69 2.62
CA LEU A 321 -19.39 11.05 3.63
C LEU A 321 -20.89 11.06 3.25
N PRO A 322 -21.48 12.17 2.76
CA PRO A 322 -22.85 12.13 2.23
C PRO A 322 -23.05 11.15 1.07
N VAL A 323 -22.06 11.02 0.16
CA VAL A 323 -22.13 10.05 -0.95
C VAL A 323 -22.08 8.62 -0.41
N LEU A 324 -21.20 8.34 0.56
CA LEU A 324 -21.16 7.04 1.23
C LEU A 324 -22.50 6.71 1.90
N ALA A 325 -23.11 7.67 2.61
CA ALA A 325 -24.40 7.47 3.26
C ALA A 325 -25.53 7.19 2.26
N TYR A 326 -25.50 7.82 1.07
CA TYR A 326 -26.43 7.50 -0.03
C TYR A 326 -26.32 6.03 -0.49
N HIS A 327 -25.13 5.45 -0.43
CA HIS A 327 -24.87 4.03 -0.69
C HIS A 327 -25.02 3.14 0.56
N GLY A 328 -25.69 3.63 1.62
CA GLY A 328 -25.95 2.85 2.84
C GLY A 328 -24.77 2.80 3.84
N ILE A 329 -23.62 3.37 3.50
CA ILE A 329 -22.41 3.36 4.33
C ILE A 329 -22.40 4.59 5.23
N ASN A 330 -23.06 4.47 6.39
CA ASN A 330 -23.20 5.54 7.37
C ASN A 330 -22.02 5.56 8.35
N LEU A 331 -21.11 6.52 8.17
CA LEU A 331 -19.87 6.61 8.96
C LEU A 331 -19.79 7.93 9.73
N HIS A 332 -19.47 7.83 11.01
CA HIS A 332 -19.11 8.95 11.86
C HIS A 332 -17.60 9.21 11.79
N PRO A 333 -17.19 10.43 11.42
CA PRO A 333 -15.77 10.73 11.25
C PRO A 333 -15.05 10.95 12.59
N VAL A 334 -13.85 10.39 12.69
CA VAL A 334 -12.86 10.65 13.72
C VAL A 334 -11.74 11.47 13.10
N TYR A 335 -11.49 12.65 13.65
CA TYR A 335 -10.56 13.59 13.04
C TYR A 335 -9.11 13.28 13.41
N CYS A 336 -8.30 12.99 12.40
CA CYS A 336 -6.85 12.96 12.49
C CYS A 336 -6.34 14.29 13.06
N GLY A 337 -5.60 14.27 14.17
CA GLY A 337 -5.12 15.46 14.86
C GLY A 337 -6.17 16.23 15.69
N GLY A 338 -7.43 15.77 15.73
CA GLY A 338 -8.52 16.42 16.47
C GLY A 338 -9.00 17.73 15.85
N SER A 339 -9.37 18.70 16.68
CA SER A 339 -9.95 19.98 16.23
C SER A 339 -8.94 21.10 15.94
N ASN A 340 -7.65 20.90 16.25
CA ASN A 340 -6.62 21.90 16.04
C ASN A 340 -5.99 21.73 14.65
N PRO A 341 -6.10 22.70 13.72
CA PRO A 341 -5.57 22.57 12.36
C PRO A 341 -4.06 22.29 12.28
N ILE A 342 -3.27 22.80 13.23
CA ILE A 342 -1.82 22.52 13.29
C ILE A 342 -1.59 21.05 13.64
N MET A 343 -2.40 20.49 14.55
CA MET A 343 -2.31 19.06 14.91
C MET A 343 -2.85 18.17 13.80
N GLN A 344 -3.91 18.57 13.12
CA GLN A 344 -4.39 17.88 11.91
C GLN A 344 -3.27 17.79 10.87
N ALA A 345 -2.60 18.90 10.53
CA ALA A 345 -1.51 18.89 9.56
C ALA A 345 -0.32 18.02 10.00
N ARG A 346 0.07 18.07 11.28
CA ARG A 346 1.22 17.30 11.80
C ARG A 346 0.94 15.80 11.88
N GLU A 347 -0.25 15.40 12.33
CA GLU A 347 -0.60 13.98 12.43
C GLU A 347 -0.99 13.43 11.06
N GLN A 348 -1.51 14.24 10.14
CA GLN A 348 -1.66 13.86 8.75
C GLN A 348 -0.32 13.52 8.10
N TRP A 349 0.71 14.34 8.34
CA TRP A 349 2.06 14.07 7.83
C TRP A 349 2.66 12.76 8.38
N SER A 350 2.18 12.30 9.53
CA SER A 350 2.60 11.03 10.14
C SER A 350 1.50 9.97 10.08
N ASP A 351 0.66 10.05 9.05
CA ASP A 351 -0.30 9.02 8.67
C ASP A 351 -1.34 8.70 9.75
N GLY A 352 -1.80 9.72 10.49
CA GLY A 352 -2.80 9.58 11.56
C GLY A 352 -4.16 9.10 11.08
N ALA A 353 -4.51 9.30 9.80
CA ALA A 353 -5.74 8.76 9.21
C ALA A 353 -5.54 7.40 8.50
N ASN A 354 -4.32 6.83 8.50
CA ASN A 354 -3.99 5.58 7.82
C ASN A 354 -4.00 4.37 8.78
N ALA A 355 -5.16 4.07 9.36
CA ALA A 355 -5.30 2.95 10.27
C ALA A 355 -5.56 1.63 9.53
N PHE A 356 -5.07 0.53 10.09
CA PHE A 356 -5.35 -0.81 9.59
C PHE A 356 -6.31 -1.55 10.51
N ALA A 357 -7.47 -1.97 9.99
CA ALA A 357 -8.44 -2.75 10.77
C ALA A 357 -8.08 -4.25 10.77
N LEU A 358 -7.96 -4.83 11.96
CA LEU A 358 -7.82 -6.28 12.18
C LEU A 358 -9.18 -6.97 12.22
N ALA A 359 -10.18 -6.28 12.76
CA ALA A 359 -11.59 -6.64 12.82
C ALA A 359 -12.41 -5.34 13.02
N PRO A 360 -13.75 -5.36 12.95
CA PRO A 360 -14.56 -4.16 13.20
C PRO A 360 -14.24 -3.54 14.57
N GLY A 361 -13.80 -2.27 14.56
CA GLY A 361 -13.45 -1.54 15.78
C GLY A 361 -12.11 -1.93 16.42
N VAL A 362 -11.38 -2.91 15.88
CA VAL A 362 -10.04 -3.31 16.35
C VAL A 362 -9.02 -2.89 15.31
N ILE A 363 -8.32 -1.79 15.56
CA ILE A 363 -7.45 -1.13 14.58
C ILE A 363 -6.03 -0.94 15.08
N VAL A 364 -5.11 -0.72 14.13
CA VAL A 364 -3.70 -0.46 14.36
C VAL A 364 -3.36 0.95 13.86
N CYS A 365 -2.73 1.75 14.71
CA CYS A 365 -2.27 3.12 14.43
C CYS A 365 -0.85 3.33 14.97
N TYR A 366 -0.18 4.41 14.59
CA TYR A 366 1.06 4.82 15.26
C TYR A 366 0.80 5.58 16.57
N GLY A 367 1.53 5.23 17.62
CA GLY A 367 1.48 5.82 18.95
C GLY A 367 1.84 7.32 18.99
N ARG A 368 2.61 7.79 18.01
CA ARG A 368 3.01 9.21 17.89
C ARG A 368 1.84 10.16 17.60
N ASN A 369 0.74 9.65 17.03
CA ASN A 369 -0.44 10.44 16.64
C ASN A 369 -1.39 10.65 17.83
N ARG A 370 -0.86 11.29 18.88
CA ARG A 370 -1.50 11.39 20.20
C ARG A 370 -2.86 12.10 20.18
N HIS A 371 -3.06 13.08 19.31
CA HIS A 371 -4.31 13.83 19.21
C HIS A 371 -5.40 13.00 18.53
N THR A 372 -5.04 12.19 17.53
CA THR A 372 -5.89 11.19 16.90
C THR A 372 -6.29 10.12 17.90
N LEU A 373 -5.32 9.54 18.63
CA LEU A 373 -5.57 8.55 19.68
C LEU A 373 -6.51 9.08 20.77
N ARG A 374 -6.38 10.36 21.16
CA ARG A 374 -7.32 11.01 22.08
C ARG A 374 -8.73 11.13 21.49
N GLN A 375 -8.90 11.37 20.18
CA GLN A 375 -10.24 11.39 19.58
C GLN A 375 -10.86 10.00 19.59
N LEU A 376 -10.11 8.98 19.19
CA LEU A 376 -10.56 7.58 19.25
C LEU A 376 -10.97 7.21 20.69
N ASN A 377 -10.16 7.60 21.68
CA ASN A 377 -10.47 7.30 23.07
C ASN A 377 -11.75 7.98 23.59
N ARG A 378 -12.02 9.22 23.17
CA ARG A 378 -13.25 9.94 23.54
C ARG A 378 -14.52 9.27 23.04
N ILE A 379 -14.45 8.53 21.93
CA ILE A 379 -15.59 7.81 21.35
C ILE A 379 -15.60 6.32 21.72
N GLY A 380 -14.82 5.94 22.75
CA GLY A 380 -14.88 4.61 23.37
C GLY A 380 -13.84 3.60 22.88
N TYR A 381 -12.86 3.99 22.06
CA TYR A 381 -11.74 3.10 21.78
C TYR A 381 -10.75 3.06 22.94
N GLU A 382 -10.40 1.86 23.40
CA GLU A 382 -9.30 1.67 24.33
C GLU A 382 -7.97 1.70 23.58
N VAL A 383 -7.02 2.51 24.05
CA VAL A 383 -5.69 2.58 23.46
C VAL A 383 -4.78 1.61 24.21
N VAL A 384 -4.24 0.62 23.51
CA VAL A 384 -3.34 -0.40 24.06
C VAL A 384 -2.02 -0.42 23.29
N SER A 385 -0.94 -0.84 23.94
CA SER A 385 0.32 -1.13 23.27
C SER A 385 0.25 -2.42 22.45
N SER A 386 1.21 -2.63 21.54
CA SER A 386 1.39 -3.88 20.80
C SER A 386 1.49 -5.09 21.74
N GLU A 387 2.26 -4.96 22.81
CA GLU A 387 2.55 -6.01 23.78
C GLU A 387 1.27 -6.42 24.53
N GLN A 388 0.53 -5.42 25.06
CA GLN A 388 -0.75 -5.66 25.73
C GLN A 388 -1.76 -6.32 24.80
N PHE A 389 -1.80 -5.91 23.52
CA PHE A 389 -2.68 -6.49 22.53
C PHE A 389 -2.33 -7.95 22.25
N VAL A 390 -1.05 -8.26 21.99
CA VAL A 390 -0.60 -9.62 21.67
C VAL A 390 -0.95 -10.61 22.79
N ASP A 391 -0.77 -10.20 24.06
CA ASP A 391 -1.11 -11.04 25.22
C ASP A 391 -2.60 -11.39 25.32
N ASN A 392 -3.48 -10.60 24.69
CA ASN A 392 -4.94 -10.69 24.86
C ASN A 392 -5.72 -10.59 23.53
N ALA A 393 -5.08 -10.86 22.39
CA ALA A 393 -5.64 -10.52 21.07
C ALA A 393 -7.01 -11.16 20.81
N LEU A 394 -7.17 -12.45 21.12
CA LEU A 394 -8.43 -13.16 20.96
C LEU A 394 -9.54 -12.59 21.87
N TYR A 395 -9.19 -12.14 23.08
CA TYR A 395 -10.12 -11.47 23.97
C TYR A 395 -10.56 -10.13 23.37
N TYR A 396 -9.63 -9.31 22.88
CA TYR A 396 -9.94 -8.03 22.27
C TYR A 396 -10.82 -8.14 21.01
N VAL A 397 -10.55 -9.13 20.16
CA VAL A 397 -11.30 -9.34 18.91
C VAL A 397 -12.69 -9.96 19.16
N SER A 398 -12.86 -10.79 20.20
CA SER A 398 -14.14 -11.51 20.42
C SER A 398 -15.21 -10.73 21.18
N GLN A 399 -14.84 -9.68 21.92
CA GLN A 399 -15.75 -9.00 22.84
C GLN A 399 -16.49 -7.80 22.20
N GLY A 400 -16.31 -7.54 20.90
CA GLY A 400 -16.87 -6.35 20.24
C GLY A 400 -16.38 -5.02 20.84
N ARG A 401 -15.23 -5.06 21.53
CA ARG A 401 -14.61 -3.85 22.11
C ARG A 401 -13.93 -3.06 21.01
N LYS A 402 -13.99 -1.74 21.12
CA LYS A 402 -13.25 -0.84 20.25
C LYS A 402 -11.83 -0.68 20.80
N ILE A 403 -10.83 -1.13 20.06
CA ILE A 403 -9.43 -1.18 20.47
C ILE A 403 -8.57 -0.49 19.42
N VAL A 404 -7.64 0.34 19.87
CA VAL A 404 -6.58 0.91 19.03
C VAL A 404 -5.25 0.41 19.55
N VAL A 405 -4.56 -0.40 18.74
CA VAL A 405 -3.20 -0.83 19.00
C VAL A 405 -2.25 0.27 18.53
N ALA A 406 -1.52 0.85 19.48
CA ALA A 406 -0.57 1.92 19.23
C ALA A 406 0.84 1.33 19.01
N LEU A 407 1.27 1.26 17.75
CA LEU A 407 2.62 0.82 17.38
C LEU A 407 3.65 1.95 17.54
N MET A 408 4.90 1.58 17.79
CA MET A 408 6.01 2.47 17.55
C MET A 408 6.16 2.72 16.04
N GLY A 409 6.58 3.91 15.66
CA GLY A 409 6.60 4.36 14.26
C GLY A 409 7.43 5.62 14.10
N HIS A 410 8.65 5.62 14.64
CA HIS A 410 9.61 6.69 14.50
C HIS A 410 10.39 6.57 13.19
N GLU A 411 10.72 5.36 12.78
CA GLU A 411 11.48 5.10 11.55
C GLU A 411 10.56 4.71 10.39
N LEU A 412 9.53 3.88 10.61
CA LEU A 412 8.59 3.46 9.54
C LEU A 412 7.87 4.64 8.86
N VAL A 413 7.52 5.65 9.65
CA VAL A 413 6.82 6.87 9.18
C VAL A 413 7.66 7.71 8.22
N ARG A 414 8.99 7.53 8.17
CA ARG A 414 9.89 8.33 7.30
C ARG A 414 9.66 8.04 5.82
N GLY A 415 9.06 6.91 5.49
CA GLY A 415 8.56 6.63 4.14
C GLY A 415 7.13 7.09 3.87
N ARG A 416 6.52 7.89 4.76
CA ARG A 416 5.14 8.43 4.65
C ARG A 416 4.06 7.36 4.46
N GLY A 417 4.12 6.30 5.26
CA GLY A 417 3.07 5.29 5.30
C GLY A 417 2.71 4.89 6.73
N GLY A 418 1.41 4.73 6.96
CA GLY A 418 0.86 4.18 8.20
C GLY A 418 0.77 2.64 8.20
N PRO A 419 0.23 2.04 9.27
CA PRO A 419 -0.01 0.61 9.34
C PRO A 419 -0.80 0.02 8.16
N ARG A 420 -1.72 0.78 7.54
CA ARG A 420 -2.45 0.28 6.36
C ARG A 420 -1.55 0.17 5.12
N CYS A 421 -0.61 1.11 4.94
CA CYS A 421 0.37 1.06 3.84
C CYS A 421 1.32 -0.15 3.94
N LEU A 422 1.60 -0.62 5.17
CA LEU A 422 2.51 -1.73 5.46
C LEU A 422 1.86 -3.13 5.31
N THR A 423 0.62 -3.19 4.84
CA THR A 423 -0.18 -4.43 4.86
C THR A 423 -0.86 -4.68 3.52
N LEU A 424 -0.91 -5.94 3.10
CA LEU A 424 -1.66 -6.42 1.94
C LEU A 424 -2.59 -7.57 2.36
N PRO A 425 -3.85 -7.29 2.73
CA PRO A 425 -4.85 -8.30 3.01
C PRO A 425 -5.13 -9.14 1.77
N LEU A 426 -5.07 -10.46 1.92
CA LEU A 426 -5.47 -11.42 0.90
C LEU A 426 -6.82 -12.06 1.24
N ARG A 427 -7.16 -12.15 2.53
CA ARG A 427 -8.48 -12.66 2.94
C ARG A 427 -8.95 -12.00 4.23
N ARG A 428 -10.20 -11.57 4.20
CA ARG A 428 -10.99 -11.23 5.38
C ARG A 428 -12.24 -12.10 5.40
N ARG A 429 -12.66 -12.52 6.60
CA ARG A 429 -13.87 -13.32 6.79
C ARG A 429 -15.09 -12.47 6.51
N ALA A 430 -16.03 -12.95 5.70
CA ALA A 430 -17.30 -12.27 5.50
C ALA A 430 -17.99 -11.99 6.85
N ILE A 431 -18.58 -10.82 7.00
CA ILE A 431 -19.45 -10.50 8.12
C ILE A 431 -20.85 -10.94 7.67
N ASP A 432 -21.44 -11.93 8.35
CA ASP A 432 -22.82 -12.32 8.08
C ASP A 432 -23.73 -11.11 8.40
N ALA A 433 -24.53 -10.69 7.43
CA ALA A 433 -25.43 -9.53 7.52
C ALA A 433 -26.64 -9.76 8.43
#